data_AF-A0A7C5WU13-F1
#
_entry.id   AF-A0A7C5WU13-F1
#
_cell.length_a   1.000
_cell.length_b   1.000
_cell.length_c   1.000
_cell.angle_alpha   90.00
_cell.angle_beta   90.00
_cell.angle_gamma   90.00
#
_symmetry.space_group_name_H-M   'P 1'
#
loop_
_entity.id
_entity.type
_entity.pdbx_description
1 polymer ?
#
loop_
_entity_poly.entity_id
_entity_poly.type
_entity_poly.pdbx_seq_one_letter_code
_entity_poly.pdbx_strand_id
1 'polypeptide(L)'
;MYYITNENHDIIATDQAILDFAGAKNFMDFYSKLQNKAIELALQGEKLDIKLHDATYTKNTKSNWLQTPMGKMLLIEIGTDVIQTEDTAKPLVEEKRHIEKPLTIEEESTPNKPSEAFEDSIMLSDEQTTAKKEKLDSTNDDIFALLDEPKIEEEETLEVESQPLKEETLVAKSQPSSSPIVVDSFGASQILGIERSDYETFFNEYIQTAHTLKENLTGENNQEKTQAHETLLHLAGVLHLPKQVEVALQSSVHQGYDEFYNVLSRLKIDETANLEENFTDSFSLVKPKLPKEDSFEQKPLRVKVQDKPLELISDDIVSESTMVDNLSSNKNASIDLLDVQPEYFDFQIEEASKELNLPLVLVKEFIRDFIDQVHEETKNILNAYQAGEILRIQKLAHMLKGTSSNLRITPLAESLYNLQLNEDLNQVEPLVKKYWGQFISFERFMSSVLNQGGEK
;
A
#
# COMPACT_ATOMS: atom_id res chain seq x y z
N MET A 1 20.73 5.68 -19.67
CA MET A 1 19.31 5.99 -19.42
C MET A 1 18.63 4.67 -19.22
N TYR A 2 18.02 4.46 -18.07
CA TYR A 2 17.41 3.19 -17.67
C TYR A 2 16.13 3.44 -16.91
N TYR A 3 15.08 2.66 -17.20
CA TYR A 3 13.91 2.59 -16.34
C TYR A 3 13.45 1.14 -16.17
N ILE A 4 12.69 0.88 -15.11
CA ILE A 4 12.17 -0.43 -14.78
C ILE A 4 10.65 -0.36 -14.80
N THR A 5 10.01 -1.36 -15.41
CA THR A 5 8.57 -1.56 -15.32
C THR A 5 8.20 -2.84 -14.59
N ASN A 6 7.00 -2.88 -13.99
CA ASN A 6 6.38 -4.11 -13.50
C ASN A 6 5.77 -4.93 -14.66
N GLU A 7 5.07 -6.03 -14.34
CA GLU A 7 4.37 -6.89 -15.31
C GLU A 7 3.23 -6.17 -16.06
N ASN A 8 2.65 -5.14 -15.45
CA ASN A 8 1.60 -4.29 -16.04
C ASN A 8 2.17 -3.14 -16.90
N HIS A 9 3.49 -3.09 -17.08
CA HIS A 9 4.21 -2.00 -17.76
C HIS A 9 4.17 -0.63 -17.06
N ASP A 10 3.80 -0.58 -15.78
CA ASP A 10 3.92 0.63 -14.98
C ASP A 10 5.39 0.90 -14.65
N ILE A 11 5.82 2.15 -14.78
CA ILE A 11 7.19 2.54 -14.45
C ILE A 11 7.33 2.65 -12.93
N ILE A 12 8.20 1.82 -12.37
CA ILE A 12 8.44 1.73 -10.91
C ILE A 12 9.74 2.40 -10.47
N ALA A 13 10.70 2.56 -11.39
CA ALA A 13 11.98 3.22 -11.12
C ALA A 13 12.60 3.77 -12.41
N THR A 14 13.42 4.80 -12.28
CA THR A 14 14.15 5.42 -13.40
C THR A 14 15.48 6.01 -12.93
N ASP A 15 16.46 6.11 -13.82
CA ASP A 15 17.74 6.76 -13.54
C ASP A 15 17.65 8.29 -13.67
N GLN A 16 18.63 8.99 -13.09
CA GLN A 16 18.68 10.45 -13.13
C GLN A 16 18.73 11.00 -14.58
N ALA A 17 19.34 10.26 -15.50
CA ALA A 17 19.47 10.69 -16.89
C ALA A 17 18.12 10.77 -17.61
N ILE A 18 17.18 9.86 -17.34
CA ILE A 18 15.79 9.97 -17.85
C ILE A 18 15.05 11.13 -17.20
N LEU A 19 15.24 11.36 -15.89
CA LEU A 19 14.64 12.51 -15.20
C LEU A 19 15.09 13.82 -15.83
N ASP A 20 16.39 13.98 -16.04
CA ASP A 20 16.99 15.17 -16.66
C ASP A 20 16.49 15.32 -18.10
N PHE A 21 16.42 14.22 -18.87
CA PHE A 21 15.89 14.23 -20.25
C PHE A 21 14.43 14.69 -20.31
N ALA A 22 13.62 14.27 -19.34
CA ALA A 22 12.21 14.65 -19.23
C ALA A 22 11.97 16.00 -18.50
N GLY A 23 13.04 16.68 -18.09
CA GLY A 23 12.97 17.90 -17.29
C GLY A 23 12.24 17.72 -15.95
N ALA A 24 12.29 16.53 -15.36
CA ALA A 24 11.67 16.21 -14.08
C ALA A 24 12.68 16.35 -12.92
N LYS A 25 12.23 16.89 -11.78
CA LYS A 25 13.11 17.15 -10.62
C LYS A 25 13.44 15.88 -9.83
N ASN A 26 12.50 14.93 -9.79
CA ASN A 26 12.61 13.67 -9.07
C ASN A 26 11.61 12.67 -9.68
N PHE A 27 11.61 11.42 -9.20
CA PHE A 27 10.73 10.37 -9.69
C PHE A 27 9.24 10.69 -9.56
N MET A 28 8.81 11.34 -8.48
CA MET A 28 7.40 11.69 -8.27
C MET A 28 6.92 12.76 -9.25
N ASP A 29 7.74 13.77 -9.52
CA ASP A 29 7.47 14.77 -10.57
C ASP A 29 7.39 14.13 -11.97
N PHE A 30 8.31 13.20 -12.26
CA PHE A 30 8.28 12.43 -13.51
C PHE A 30 7.01 11.58 -13.65
N TYR A 31 6.61 10.89 -12.58
CA TYR A 31 5.39 10.09 -12.55
C TYR A 31 4.12 10.96 -12.71
N SER A 32 4.07 12.11 -12.04
CA SER A 32 2.98 13.08 -12.20
C SER A 32 2.86 13.57 -13.65
N LYS A 33 4.00 13.86 -14.31
CA LYS A 33 4.04 14.26 -15.72
C LYS A 33 3.58 13.15 -16.68
N LEU A 34 3.86 11.88 -16.38
CA LEU A 34 3.31 10.74 -17.12
C LEU A 34 1.78 10.66 -17.00
N GLN A 35 1.25 10.77 -15.77
CA GLN A 35 -0.20 10.72 -15.50
C GLN A 35 -0.95 11.87 -16.19
N ASN A 36 -0.33 13.04 -16.25
CA ASN A 36 -0.88 14.23 -16.91
C ASN A 36 -0.61 14.27 -18.42
N LYS A 37 -0.01 13.22 -19.01
CA LYS A 37 0.39 13.13 -20.42
C LYS A 37 1.32 14.26 -20.89
N ALA A 38 2.03 14.91 -19.97
CA ALA A 38 3.10 15.85 -20.31
C ALA A 38 4.35 15.11 -20.86
N ILE A 39 4.49 13.85 -20.47
CA ILE A 39 5.45 12.89 -21.02
C ILE A 39 4.65 11.67 -21.48
N GLU A 40 4.92 11.15 -22.68
CA GLU A 40 4.44 9.83 -23.10
C GLU A 40 5.64 8.93 -23.44
N LEU A 41 5.61 7.70 -22.97
CA LEU A 41 6.61 6.68 -23.27
C LEU A 41 5.92 5.50 -23.95
N ALA A 42 6.30 5.21 -25.20
CA ALA A 42 5.74 4.09 -25.97
C ALA A 42 6.86 3.17 -26.45
N LEU A 43 6.96 1.99 -25.84
CA LEU A 43 7.92 0.96 -26.23
C LEU A 43 7.37 0.15 -27.42
N GLN A 44 8.09 0.15 -28.53
CA GLN A 44 7.78 -0.57 -29.78
C GLN A 44 8.93 -1.51 -30.13
N GLY A 45 8.98 -2.67 -29.49
CA GLY A 45 10.08 -3.62 -29.64
C GLY A 45 11.40 -3.06 -29.10
N GLU A 46 12.39 -2.90 -29.97
CA GLU A 46 13.72 -2.34 -29.63
C GLU A 46 13.80 -0.82 -29.81
N LYS A 47 12.65 -0.14 -29.86
CA LYS A 47 12.57 1.32 -29.95
C LYS A 47 11.64 1.87 -28.88
N LEU A 48 11.97 3.04 -28.36
CA LEU A 48 11.17 3.81 -27.43
C LEU A 48 10.89 5.18 -28.03
N ASP A 49 9.62 5.48 -28.20
CA ASP A 49 9.15 6.82 -28.54
C ASP A 49 8.86 7.58 -27.24
N ILE A 50 9.56 8.69 -27.07
CA ILE A 50 9.42 9.60 -25.94
C ILE A 50 8.79 10.89 -26.46
N LYS A 51 7.56 11.18 -26.09
CA LYS A 51 6.94 12.48 -26.38
C LYS A 51 7.11 13.42 -25.21
N LEU A 52 7.67 14.60 -25.47
CA LEU A 52 7.80 15.70 -24.53
C LEU A 52 7.17 16.92 -25.19
N HIS A 53 6.01 17.36 -24.68
CA HIS A 53 5.21 18.40 -25.32
C HIS A 53 4.92 18.05 -26.80
N ASP A 54 5.30 18.93 -27.73
CA ASP A 54 5.07 18.75 -29.17
C ASP A 54 6.20 17.99 -29.89
N ALA A 55 7.26 17.59 -29.17
CA ALA A 55 8.40 16.88 -29.74
C ALA A 55 8.31 15.37 -29.46
N THR A 56 8.62 14.56 -30.46
CA THR A 56 8.75 13.10 -30.32
C THR A 56 10.20 12.70 -30.57
N TYR A 57 10.77 11.93 -29.65
CA TYR A 57 12.14 11.42 -29.73
C TYR A 57 12.10 9.89 -29.79
N THR A 58 12.64 9.31 -30.85
CA THR A 58 12.78 7.86 -30.97
C THR A 58 14.21 7.44 -30.58
N LYS A 59 14.31 6.49 -29.66
CA LYS A 59 15.56 5.93 -29.15
C LYS A 59 15.58 4.42 -29.31
N ASN A 60 16.73 3.84 -29.64
CA ASN A 60 16.89 2.40 -29.58
C ASN A 60 16.92 1.95 -28.11
N THR A 61 16.35 0.78 -27.83
CA THR A 61 16.32 0.19 -26.49
C THR A 61 16.83 -1.24 -26.48
N LYS A 62 17.29 -1.67 -25.31
CA LYS A 62 17.51 -3.08 -24.97
C LYS A 62 16.69 -3.40 -23.74
N SER A 63 15.92 -4.46 -23.78
CA SER A 63 15.08 -4.90 -22.66
C SER A 63 15.61 -6.21 -22.07
N ASN A 64 15.63 -6.30 -20.74
CA ASN A 64 16.05 -7.50 -20.02
C ASN A 64 15.06 -7.78 -18.89
N TRP A 65 14.56 -9.01 -18.81
CA TRP A 65 13.72 -9.44 -17.70
C TRP A 65 14.54 -9.63 -16.43
N LEU A 66 14.09 -9.05 -15.34
CA LEU A 66 14.60 -9.23 -14.00
C LEU A 66 13.60 -10.07 -13.20
N GLN A 67 14.08 -11.15 -12.57
CA GLN A 67 13.29 -11.91 -11.62
C GLN A 67 13.55 -11.35 -10.22
N THR A 68 12.54 -10.81 -9.57
CA THR A 68 12.63 -10.27 -8.22
C THR A 68 11.68 -11.02 -7.27
N PRO A 69 11.82 -10.87 -5.94
CA PRO A 69 10.83 -11.39 -4.99
C PRO A 69 9.43 -10.81 -5.19
N MET A 70 9.32 -9.62 -5.81
CA MET A 70 8.05 -8.93 -6.08
C MET A 70 7.44 -9.28 -7.45
N GLY A 71 7.98 -10.29 -8.15
CA GLY A 71 7.54 -10.70 -9.48
C GLY A 71 8.54 -10.37 -10.58
N LYS A 72 8.12 -10.53 -11.84
CA LYS A 72 8.96 -10.19 -13.00
C LYS A 72 8.91 -8.70 -13.25
N MET A 73 10.08 -8.13 -13.52
CA MET A 73 10.24 -6.74 -13.90
C MET A 73 10.97 -6.65 -15.22
N LEU A 74 10.73 -5.60 -15.99
CA LEU A 74 11.42 -5.35 -17.24
C LEU A 74 12.36 -4.16 -17.07
N LEU A 75 13.67 -4.40 -17.14
CA LEU A 75 14.67 -3.35 -17.22
C LEU A 75 14.82 -2.93 -18.67
N ILE A 76 14.65 -1.63 -18.93
CA ILE A 76 14.76 -1.05 -20.27
C ILE A 76 15.93 -0.08 -20.28
N GLU A 77 16.96 -0.45 -21.03
CA GLU A 77 18.13 0.38 -21.32
C GLU A 77 17.88 1.18 -22.59
N ILE A 78 17.98 2.51 -22.50
CA ILE A 78 17.78 3.44 -23.61
C ILE A 78 19.14 3.87 -24.15
N GLY A 79 19.37 3.62 -25.44
CA GLY A 79 20.57 4.01 -26.15
C GLY A 79 20.74 5.52 -26.25
N THR A 80 22.00 5.96 -26.31
CA THR A 80 22.34 7.40 -26.46
C THR A 80 22.07 7.93 -27.86
N ASP A 81 21.96 7.07 -28.87
CA ASP A 81 21.77 7.46 -30.26
C ASP A 81 20.35 8.04 -30.46
N VAL A 82 20.27 9.34 -30.75
CA VAL A 82 19.01 9.98 -31.14
C VAL A 82 18.76 9.66 -32.61
N ILE A 83 17.73 8.88 -32.91
CA ILE A 83 17.20 8.80 -34.28
C ILE A 83 16.15 9.89 -34.36
N GLN A 84 16.55 11.11 -34.74
CA GLN A 84 15.56 12.15 -35.02
C GLN A 84 14.71 11.70 -36.20
N THR A 85 13.41 11.54 -35.97
CA THR A 85 12.44 11.42 -37.04
C THR A 85 12.20 12.84 -37.57
N GLU A 86 12.63 13.09 -38.81
CA GLU A 86 12.25 14.29 -39.53
C GLU A 86 10.72 14.28 -39.69
N ASP A 87 10.00 15.16 -38.99
CA ASP A 87 8.96 15.95 -39.68
C ASP A 87 8.50 17.24 -38.98
N THR A 88 8.47 18.30 -39.81
CA THR A 88 7.72 19.56 -39.73
C THR A 88 7.55 20.29 -38.38
N ALA A 89 8.63 20.84 -37.83
CA ALA A 89 8.50 22.08 -37.06
C ALA A 89 9.70 22.99 -37.34
N LYS A 90 9.39 24.22 -37.79
CA LYS A 90 10.38 25.28 -38.08
C LYS A 90 11.31 25.47 -36.87
N PRO A 91 12.62 25.67 -37.08
CA PRO A 91 13.56 25.86 -35.98
C PRO A 91 13.22 27.15 -35.24
N LEU A 92 13.00 27.03 -33.93
CA LEU A 92 12.99 28.16 -33.01
C LEU A 92 14.37 28.84 -33.04
N VAL A 93 14.31 30.15 -33.18
CA VAL A 93 15.42 31.09 -33.25
C VAL A 93 16.36 30.91 -32.05
N GLU A 94 17.65 30.70 -32.34
CA GLU A 94 18.74 30.84 -31.37
C GLU A 94 18.74 32.25 -30.76
N GLU A 95 18.29 32.36 -29.52
CA GLU A 95 18.50 33.54 -28.71
C GLU A 95 19.97 33.57 -28.25
N LYS A 96 20.79 34.29 -29.02
CA LYS A 96 22.17 34.62 -28.69
C LYS A 96 22.21 35.38 -27.36
N ARG A 97 22.54 34.69 -26.26
CA ARG A 97 23.02 35.36 -25.05
C ARG A 97 24.39 35.97 -25.33
N HIS A 98 24.43 37.31 -25.23
CA HIS A 98 25.65 38.10 -25.22
C HIS A 98 26.53 37.66 -24.04
N ILE A 99 27.73 37.20 -24.36
CA ILE A 99 28.81 37.03 -23.39
C ILE A 99 29.43 38.42 -23.20
N GLU A 100 29.09 39.09 -22.11
CA GLU A 100 29.86 40.24 -21.63
C GLU A 100 31.22 39.77 -21.14
N LYS A 101 32.25 40.52 -21.54
CA LYS A 101 33.67 40.29 -21.19
C LYS A 101 33.87 40.38 -19.66
N PRO A 102 34.76 39.56 -19.07
CA PRO A 102 35.15 39.73 -17.69
C PRO A 102 36.06 40.96 -17.55
N LEU A 103 35.72 41.81 -16.60
CA LEU A 103 36.53 42.94 -16.14
C LEU A 103 37.68 42.39 -15.29
N THR A 104 38.91 42.62 -15.74
CA THR A 104 40.15 42.47 -14.98
C THR A 104 40.16 43.50 -13.85
N ILE A 105 40.22 43.05 -12.60
CA ILE A 105 40.62 43.91 -11.47
C ILE A 105 41.78 43.22 -10.77
N GLU A 106 42.80 44.05 -10.55
CA GLU A 106 44.16 43.76 -10.15
C GLU A 106 44.27 43.18 -8.75
N GLU A 107 45.32 42.37 -8.61
CA GLU A 107 45.88 41.90 -7.35
C GLU A 107 46.30 43.09 -6.47
N GLU A 108 45.85 43.09 -5.21
CA GLU A 108 46.63 43.71 -4.14
C GLU A 108 46.76 42.74 -2.96
N SER A 109 47.99 42.71 -2.46
CA SER A 109 48.58 41.62 -1.71
C SER A 109 48.82 41.98 -0.24
N THR A 110 48.70 40.97 0.62
CA THR A 110 49.37 40.77 1.93
C THR A 110 48.79 41.47 3.20
N PRO A 111 49.17 41.04 4.44
CA PRO A 111 49.28 39.66 4.97
C PRO A 111 48.78 39.50 6.44
N ASN A 112 48.67 38.23 6.88
CA ASN A 112 48.81 37.70 8.25
C ASN A 112 47.81 38.12 9.36
N LYS A 113 47.14 37.14 9.99
CA LYS A 113 47.60 36.44 11.23
C LYS A 113 46.51 35.46 11.77
N PRO A 114 46.87 34.31 12.40
CA PRO A 114 45.92 33.32 12.89
C PRO A 114 45.68 33.41 14.41
N SER A 115 44.48 33.07 14.86
CA SER A 115 44.03 32.84 16.25
C SER A 115 42.52 32.56 16.18
N GLU A 116 41.84 31.67 16.89
CA GLU A 116 42.13 30.88 18.08
C GLU A 116 40.98 29.85 18.21
N ALA A 117 41.30 28.69 18.77
CA ALA A 117 40.33 27.70 19.21
C ALA A 117 39.58 28.22 20.45
N PHE A 118 38.28 27.93 20.54
CA PHE A 118 37.56 27.98 21.81
C PHE A 118 37.00 26.59 22.10
N GLU A 119 37.69 25.91 22.99
CA GLU A 119 37.11 24.90 23.88
C GLU A 119 36.38 25.60 25.04
N ASP A 120 35.50 24.80 25.65
CA ASP A 120 35.10 24.80 27.05
C ASP A 120 33.81 25.49 27.55
N SER A 121 33.01 24.60 28.12
CA SER A 121 32.36 24.72 29.44
C SER A 121 31.16 25.64 29.56
N ILE A 122 29.96 25.03 29.55
CA ILE A 122 28.89 25.46 30.45
C ILE A 122 28.43 24.27 31.29
N MET A 123 28.63 24.44 32.60
CA MET A 123 28.28 23.56 33.69
C MET A 123 26.78 23.56 33.98
N LEU A 124 26.36 22.37 34.40
CA LEU A 124 25.36 22.06 35.42
C LEU A 124 24.93 23.23 36.33
N SER A 125 23.62 23.41 36.48
CA SER A 125 23.02 23.82 37.74
C SER A 125 21.74 23.02 38.00
N ASP A 126 21.85 22.12 38.97
CA ASP A 126 20.76 21.53 39.72
C ASP A 126 19.96 22.63 40.44
N GLU A 127 18.64 22.56 40.38
CA GLU A 127 17.78 23.20 41.38
C GLU A 127 16.73 22.20 41.87
N GLN A 128 17.05 21.57 42.99
CA GLN A 128 16.11 20.87 43.85
C GLN A 128 15.46 21.89 44.80
N THR A 129 14.12 21.96 44.81
CA THR A 129 13.36 22.44 45.97
C THR A 129 12.13 21.56 46.23
N THR A 130 12.31 20.63 47.18
CA THR A 130 11.46 20.36 48.35
C THR A 130 9.92 20.47 48.27
N ALA A 131 9.32 19.28 48.37
CA ALA A 131 8.12 18.88 49.14
C ALA A 131 7.44 19.86 50.11
N LYS A 132 6.09 19.91 50.08
CA LYS A 132 5.19 19.31 51.10
C LYS A 132 3.69 19.60 50.86
N LYS A 133 2.88 18.52 50.94
CA LYS A 133 1.59 18.34 51.65
C LYS A 133 0.54 19.47 51.61
N GLU A 134 -0.68 19.15 51.16
CA GLU A 134 -1.81 18.78 52.04
C GLU A 134 -3.05 18.29 51.28
N LYS A 135 -3.81 17.42 51.98
CA LYS A 135 -5.08 16.80 51.61
C LYS A 135 -6.19 17.64 52.23
N LEU A 136 -7.25 18.01 51.50
CA LEU A 136 -8.56 18.28 52.12
C LEU A 136 -9.69 18.13 51.09
N ASP A 137 -10.61 17.21 51.39
CA ASP A 137 -11.97 17.16 50.84
C ASP A 137 -12.80 18.33 51.36
N SER A 138 -13.64 18.94 50.50
CA SER A 138 -15.10 19.06 50.72
C SER A 138 -15.77 19.99 49.70
N THR A 139 -16.70 19.41 48.94
CA THR A 139 -18.04 19.90 48.54
C THR A 139 -18.45 21.38 48.66
N ASN A 140 -19.18 21.78 47.61
CA ASN A 140 -20.24 22.80 47.46
C ASN A 140 -19.89 24.13 46.79
N ASP A 141 -20.42 24.24 45.56
CA ASP A 141 -21.38 25.22 45.06
C ASP A 141 -21.11 26.72 45.20
N ASP A 142 -21.30 27.37 44.04
CA ASP A 142 -21.47 28.80 43.80
C ASP A 142 -20.26 29.68 44.10
N ILE A 143 -19.47 29.99 43.05
CA ILE A 143 -18.83 31.29 42.75
C ILE A 143 -18.10 31.11 41.41
N PHE A 144 -18.70 31.54 40.30
CA PHE A 144 -18.00 32.07 39.12
C PHE A 144 -19.00 32.79 38.21
N ALA A 145 -19.54 33.90 38.73
CA ALA A 145 -19.98 35.02 37.91
C ALA A 145 -18.79 35.98 37.85
N LEU A 146 -17.99 35.91 36.78
CA LEU A 146 -17.01 36.90 36.31
C LEU A 146 -16.16 36.27 35.19
N LEU A 147 -16.70 36.22 33.98
CA LEU A 147 -15.91 36.24 32.75
C LEU A 147 -16.58 37.24 31.82
N ASP A 148 -15.93 38.38 31.70
CA ASP A 148 -16.26 39.46 30.78
C ASP A 148 -16.30 38.93 29.34
N GLU A 149 -17.40 39.23 28.65
CA GLU A 149 -17.52 39.04 27.20
C GLU A 149 -16.49 39.92 26.48
N PRO A 150 -15.63 39.38 25.60
CA PRO A 150 -14.88 40.22 24.69
C PRO A 150 -15.86 40.79 23.66
N LYS A 151 -15.94 42.12 23.63
CA LYS A 151 -16.52 42.86 22.50
C LYS A 151 -15.82 42.40 21.22
N ILE A 152 -16.57 41.72 20.37
CA ILE A 152 -16.19 41.47 18.99
C ILE A 152 -16.29 42.82 18.28
N GLU A 153 -15.14 43.40 17.97
CA GLU A 153 -15.02 44.53 17.06
C GLU A 153 -15.42 44.04 15.66
N GLU A 154 -16.31 44.79 15.02
CA GLU A 154 -16.74 44.59 13.64
C GLU A 154 -15.52 44.70 12.71
N GLU A 155 -15.00 43.56 12.25
CA GLU A 155 -14.02 43.55 11.17
C GLU A 155 -14.71 43.97 9.86
N GLU A 156 -14.24 45.12 9.38
CA GLU A 156 -14.48 45.74 8.09
C GLU A 156 -14.21 44.70 6.98
N THR A 157 -15.28 44.28 6.29
CA THR A 157 -15.19 43.38 5.13
C THR A 157 -14.40 44.04 4.01
N LEU A 158 -13.15 43.63 3.84
CA LEU A 158 -12.34 43.94 2.65
C LEU A 158 -12.94 43.24 1.43
N GLU A 159 -13.58 44.01 0.55
CA GLU A 159 -13.87 43.62 -0.83
C GLU A 159 -12.54 43.29 -1.54
N VAL A 160 -12.22 42.00 -1.64
CA VAL A 160 -11.18 41.52 -2.55
C VAL A 160 -11.79 41.49 -3.95
N GLU A 161 -11.53 42.56 -4.70
CA GLU A 161 -11.77 42.66 -6.14
C GLU A 161 -10.96 41.56 -6.85
N SER A 162 -11.62 40.44 -7.10
CA SER A 162 -11.06 39.32 -7.86
C SER A 162 -11.08 39.67 -9.35
N GLN A 163 -9.90 39.84 -9.92
CA GLN A 163 -9.72 40.01 -11.36
C GLN A 163 -10.22 38.77 -12.11
N PRO A 164 -10.92 38.93 -13.26
CA PRO A 164 -11.43 37.81 -14.01
C PRO A 164 -10.28 37.08 -14.72
N LEU A 165 -9.94 35.87 -14.25
CA LEU A 165 -9.23 34.91 -15.10
C LEU A 165 -10.17 34.52 -16.24
N LYS A 166 -9.77 34.81 -17.48
CA LYS A 166 -10.34 34.24 -18.69
C LYS A 166 -10.02 32.75 -18.73
N GLU A 167 -10.86 31.93 -18.12
CA GLU A 167 -10.97 30.52 -18.48
C GLU A 167 -11.76 30.41 -19.78
N GLU A 168 -11.14 29.84 -20.82
CA GLU A 168 -11.82 29.43 -22.03
C GLU A 168 -12.80 28.28 -21.69
N THR A 169 -14.04 28.67 -21.42
CA THR A 169 -15.14 27.75 -21.16
C THR A 169 -15.57 27.08 -22.47
N LEU A 170 -14.98 25.92 -22.79
CA LEU A 170 -15.58 24.94 -23.70
C LEU A 170 -16.43 23.94 -22.90
N VAL A 171 -17.51 24.42 -22.28
CA VAL A 171 -18.57 23.53 -21.79
C VAL A 171 -19.48 23.21 -22.97
N ALA A 172 -19.06 22.24 -23.77
CA ALA A 172 -19.99 21.52 -24.62
C ALA A 172 -20.96 20.78 -23.68
N LYS A 173 -22.25 21.13 -23.73
CA LYS A 173 -23.34 20.32 -23.16
C LYS A 173 -23.36 18.98 -23.90
N SER A 174 -22.45 18.07 -23.55
CA SER A 174 -22.43 16.71 -24.06
C SER A 174 -23.71 16.03 -23.59
N GLN A 175 -24.49 15.52 -24.54
CA GLN A 175 -25.64 14.70 -24.19
C GLN A 175 -25.18 13.52 -23.31
N PRO A 176 -25.97 13.12 -22.30
CA PRO A 176 -25.62 12.03 -21.41
C PRO A 176 -25.41 10.76 -22.24
N SER A 177 -24.17 10.26 -22.27
CA SER A 177 -23.88 9.01 -22.95
C SER A 177 -24.57 7.88 -22.18
N SER A 178 -25.48 7.15 -22.81
CA SER A 178 -26.20 6.04 -22.18
C SER A 178 -25.33 4.78 -21.96
N SER A 179 -24.06 4.80 -22.36
CA SER A 179 -23.19 3.62 -22.32
C SER A 179 -22.88 3.20 -20.88
N PRO A 180 -22.90 1.89 -20.54
CA PRO A 180 -22.47 1.38 -19.25
C PRO A 180 -21.03 1.80 -18.93
N ILE A 181 -20.75 2.03 -17.65
CA ILE A 181 -19.40 2.25 -17.11
C ILE A 181 -18.98 0.94 -16.47
N VAL A 182 -18.06 0.23 -17.10
CA VAL A 182 -17.61 -1.09 -16.64
C VAL A 182 -16.48 -0.91 -15.62
N VAL A 183 -16.61 -1.59 -14.49
CA VAL A 183 -15.60 -1.67 -13.43
C VAL A 183 -14.85 -2.99 -13.59
N ASP A 184 -13.53 -2.91 -13.65
CA ASP A 184 -12.64 -4.08 -13.67
C ASP A 184 -12.56 -4.69 -12.27
N SER A 185 -13.50 -5.58 -11.95
CA SER A 185 -13.59 -6.17 -10.61
C SER A 185 -12.41 -7.05 -10.29
N PHE A 186 -11.83 -7.73 -11.29
CA PHE A 186 -10.66 -8.58 -11.08
C PHE A 186 -9.42 -7.74 -10.78
N GLY A 187 -9.14 -6.71 -11.58
CA GLY A 187 -8.01 -5.80 -11.34
C GLY A 187 -8.14 -5.11 -9.99
N ALA A 188 -9.33 -4.59 -9.67
CA ALA A 188 -9.58 -3.93 -8.38
C ALA A 188 -9.45 -4.89 -7.19
N SER A 189 -9.94 -6.13 -7.28
CA SER A 189 -9.81 -7.12 -6.21
C SER A 189 -8.35 -7.52 -5.97
N GLN A 190 -7.54 -7.65 -7.03
CA GLN A 190 -6.10 -7.92 -6.93
C GLN A 190 -5.36 -6.78 -6.23
N ILE A 191 -5.68 -5.53 -6.55
CA ILE A 191 -5.08 -4.36 -5.89
C ILE A 191 -5.41 -4.34 -4.39
N LEU A 192 -6.65 -4.71 -4.04
CA LEU A 192 -7.12 -4.76 -2.67
C LEU A 192 -6.67 -6.01 -1.90
N GLY A 193 -6.13 -7.02 -2.60
CA GLY A 193 -5.76 -8.29 -1.98
C GLY A 193 -6.95 -9.08 -1.43
N ILE A 194 -8.13 -8.95 -2.05
CA ILE A 194 -9.36 -9.65 -1.67
C ILE A 194 -9.86 -10.55 -2.79
N GLU A 195 -10.71 -11.51 -2.46
CA GLU A 195 -11.38 -12.33 -3.47
C GLU A 195 -12.33 -11.48 -4.32
N ARG A 196 -12.51 -11.86 -5.59
CA ARG A 196 -13.39 -11.14 -6.51
C ARG A 196 -14.82 -11.08 -5.99
N SER A 197 -15.34 -12.17 -5.42
CA SER A 197 -16.67 -12.22 -4.81
C SER A 197 -16.84 -11.23 -3.65
N ASP A 198 -15.78 -11.04 -2.86
CA ASP A 198 -15.80 -10.08 -1.75
C ASP A 198 -15.80 -8.65 -2.30
N TYR A 199 -15.01 -8.38 -3.34
CA TYR A 199 -15.06 -7.09 -4.05
C TYR A 199 -16.46 -6.80 -4.61
N GLU A 200 -17.11 -7.77 -5.26
CA GLU A 200 -18.48 -7.62 -5.76
C GLU A 200 -19.46 -7.33 -4.61
N THR A 201 -19.26 -7.92 -3.43
CA THR A 201 -20.03 -7.59 -2.22
C THR A 201 -19.83 -6.13 -1.81
N PHE A 202 -18.58 -5.68 -1.63
CA PHE A 202 -18.28 -4.30 -1.25
C PHE A 202 -18.76 -3.27 -2.28
N PHE A 203 -18.65 -3.60 -3.57
CA PHE A 203 -19.19 -2.77 -4.65
C PHE A 203 -20.69 -2.57 -4.50
N ASN A 204 -21.45 -3.63 -4.24
CA ASN A 204 -22.89 -3.54 -4.02
C ASN A 204 -23.23 -2.75 -2.74
N GLU A 205 -22.46 -2.93 -1.67
CA GLU A 205 -22.59 -2.13 -0.44
C GLU A 205 -22.33 -0.65 -0.68
N TYR A 206 -21.34 -0.29 -1.50
CA TYR A 206 -21.09 1.09 -1.91
C TYR A 206 -22.29 1.69 -2.64
N ILE A 207 -22.89 0.97 -3.60
CA ILE A 207 -24.08 1.43 -4.33
C ILE A 207 -25.25 1.65 -3.36
N GLN A 208 -25.46 0.72 -2.42
CA GLN A 208 -26.50 0.86 -1.39
C GLN A 208 -26.23 2.06 -0.47
N THR A 209 -25.00 2.21 0.01
CA THR A 209 -24.56 3.35 0.84
C THR A 209 -24.82 4.68 0.13
N ALA A 210 -24.47 4.78 -1.16
CA ALA A 210 -24.75 5.95 -1.98
C ALA A 210 -26.25 6.25 -2.11
N HIS A 211 -27.11 5.23 -2.14
CA HIS A 211 -28.55 5.43 -2.10
C HIS A 211 -29.06 5.88 -0.72
N THR A 212 -28.55 5.30 0.37
CA THR A 212 -28.92 5.69 1.74
C THR A 212 -28.51 7.13 2.06
N LEU A 213 -27.36 7.57 1.57
CA LEU A 213 -26.86 8.94 1.76
C LEU A 213 -27.53 9.98 0.85
N LYS A 214 -28.48 9.59 -0.01
CA LYS A 214 -29.12 10.50 -0.97
C LYS A 214 -29.81 11.68 -0.31
N GLU A 215 -30.54 11.44 0.78
CA GLU A 215 -31.23 12.50 1.51
C GLU A 215 -30.22 13.47 2.12
N ASN A 216 -29.11 12.98 2.67
CA ASN A 216 -28.04 13.82 3.23
C ASN A 216 -27.37 14.68 2.15
N LEU A 217 -27.09 14.12 0.97
CA LEU A 217 -26.46 14.84 -0.15
C LEU A 217 -27.38 15.92 -0.74
N THR A 218 -28.70 15.68 -0.73
CA THR A 218 -29.71 16.57 -1.33
C THR A 218 -30.41 17.49 -0.34
N GLY A 219 -30.20 17.29 0.97
CA GLY A 219 -30.86 18.01 2.07
C GLY A 219 -30.46 19.48 2.18
N GLU A 220 -30.83 20.16 3.27
CA GLU A 220 -30.43 21.55 3.51
C GLU A 220 -29.22 21.66 4.46
N ASN A 221 -28.93 20.61 5.24
CA ASN A 221 -27.84 20.60 6.22
C ASN A 221 -26.47 20.45 5.53
N ASN A 222 -25.68 21.52 5.53
CA ASN A 222 -24.35 21.53 4.91
C ASN A 222 -23.36 20.55 5.57
N GLN A 223 -23.46 20.29 6.87
CA GLN A 223 -22.56 19.37 7.56
C GLN A 223 -22.83 17.92 7.11
N GLU A 224 -24.10 17.51 7.07
CA GLU A 224 -24.49 16.18 6.59
C GLU A 224 -24.14 15.98 5.12
N LYS A 225 -24.27 17.02 4.29
CA LYS A 225 -23.82 17.00 2.89
C LYS A 225 -22.33 16.75 2.77
N THR A 226 -21.52 17.54 3.47
CA THR A 226 -20.05 17.41 3.42
C THR A 226 -19.63 16.02 3.88
N GLN A 227 -20.18 15.55 5.01
CA GLN A 227 -19.86 14.23 5.53
C GLN A 227 -20.26 13.10 4.56
N ALA A 228 -21.45 13.18 3.97
CA ALA A 228 -21.91 12.19 2.98
C ALA A 228 -21.03 12.22 1.72
N HIS A 229 -20.65 13.41 1.25
CA HIS A 229 -19.76 13.59 0.10
C HIS A 229 -18.38 12.98 0.35
N GLU A 230 -17.75 13.32 1.47
CA GLU A 230 -16.43 12.80 1.85
C GLU A 230 -16.45 11.28 2.03
N THR A 231 -17.52 10.74 2.64
CA THR A 231 -17.70 9.29 2.80
C THR A 231 -17.73 8.60 1.44
N LEU A 232 -18.52 9.09 0.49
CA LEU A 232 -18.62 8.49 -0.85
C LEU A 232 -17.34 8.65 -1.66
N LEU A 233 -16.65 9.79 -1.53
CA LEU A 233 -15.38 10.01 -2.21
C LEU A 233 -14.30 9.06 -1.69
N HIS A 234 -14.24 8.88 -0.37
CA HIS A 234 -13.33 7.94 0.26
C HIS A 234 -13.59 6.51 -0.19
N LEU A 235 -14.84 6.04 -0.12
CA LEU A 235 -15.21 4.69 -0.55
C LEU A 235 -14.96 4.45 -2.04
N ALA A 236 -15.22 5.45 -2.89
CA ALA A 236 -14.93 5.35 -4.32
C ALA A 236 -13.42 5.16 -4.58
N GLY A 237 -12.57 5.87 -3.84
CA GLY A 237 -11.12 5.72 -3.91
C GLY A 237 -10.64 4.36 -3.41
N VAL A 238 -11.15 3.90 -2.26
CA VAL A 238 -10.83 2.58 -1.70
C VAL A 238 -11.22 1.46 -2.66
N LEU A 239 -12.39 1.54 -3.30
CA LEU A 239 -12.84 0.52 -4.25
C LEU A 239 -12.21 0.64 -5.64
N HIS A 240 -11.28 1.58 -5.83
CA HIS A 240 -10.65 1.85 -7.11
C HIS A 240 -11.67 2.05 -8.25
N LEU A 241 -12.75 2.78 -7.97
CA LEU A 241 -13.79 3.03 -8.96
C LEU A 241 -13.25 3.89 -10.12
N PRO A 242 -13.84 3.77 -11.32
CA PRO A 242 -13.43 4.60 -12.46
C PRO A 242 -13.51 6.10 -12.14
N LYS A 243 -12.51 6.88 -12.58
CA LYS A 243 -12.39 8.34 -12.32
C LYS A 243 -13.64 9.14 -12.66
N GLN A 244 -14.48 8.65 -13.57
CA GLN A 244 -15.77 9.26 -13.91
C GLN A 244 -16.68 9.38 -12.69
N VAL A 245 -16.62 8.44 -11.73
CA VAL A 245 -17.39 8.48 -10.48
C VAL A 245 -16.91 9.62 -9.59
N GLU A 246 -15.60 9.74 -9.38
CA GLU A 246 -14.99 10.81 -8.57
C GLU A 246 -15.27 12.19 -9.17
N VAL A 247 -15.07 12.34 -10.49
CA VAL A 247 -15.32 13.60 -11.21
C VAL A 247 -16.78 14.00 -11.08
N ALA A 248 -17.72 13.06 -11.24
CA ALA A 248 -19.14 13.34 -11.11
C ALA A 248 -19.51 13.73 -9.67
N LEU A 249 -18.90 13.08 -8.67
CA LEU A 249 -19.13 13.40 -7.26
C LEU A 249 -18.59 14.80 -6.92
N GLN A 250 -17.38 15.15 -7.37
CA GLN A 250 -16.76 16.46 -7.17
C GLN A 250 -17.55 17.58 -7.87
N SER A 251 -17.98 17.36 -9.11
CA SER A 251 -18.77 18.36 -9.85
C SER A 251 -20.17 18.59 -9.25
N SER A 252 -20.70 17.59 -8.52
CA SER A 252 -22.03 17.65 -7.91
C SER A 252 -22.14 18.68 -6.78
N VAL A 253 -21.03 19.11 -6.18
CA VAL A 253 -21.02 20.18 -5.17
C VAL A 253 -21.59 21.49 -5.73
N HIS A 254 -21.39 21.75 -7.02
CA HIS A 254 -21.86 22.97 -7.68
C HIS A 254 -23.10 22.77 -8.55
N GLN A 255 -23.30 21.56 -9.10
CA GLN A 255 -24.32 21.27 -10.10
C GLN A 255 -25.49 20.42 -9.58
N GLY A 256 -25.43 19.99 -8.32
CA GLY A 256 -26.36 19.02 -7.75
C GLY A 256 -25.94 17.58 -8.04
N TYR A 257 -26.47 16.64 -7.26
CA TYR A 257 -26.05 15.23 -7.27
C TYR A 257 -26.72 14.35 -8.34
N ASP A 258 -27.56 14.93 -9.20
CA ASP A 258 -28.25 14.17 -10.24
C ASP A 258 -27.27 13.53 -11.23
N GLU A 259 -26.19 14.23 -11.58
CA GLU A 259 -25.17 13.69 -12.49
C GLU A 259 -24.38 12.54 -11.85
N PHE A 260 -24.07 12.65 -10.55
CA PHE A 260 -23.48 11.55 -9.80
C PHE A 260 -24.38 10.30 -9.82
N TYR A 261 -25.68 10.44 -9.56
CA TYR A 261 -26.61 9.30 -9.62
C TYR A 261 -26.80 8.75 -11.03
N ASN A 262 -26.72 9.59 -12.06
CA ASN A 262 -26.70 9.12 -13.45
C ASN A 262 -25.48 8.24 -13.73
N VAL A 263 -24.29 8.68 -13.29
CA VAL A 263 -23.06 7.89 -13.38
C VAL A 263 -23.16 6.59 -12.58
N LEU A 264 -23.67 6.66 -11.35
CA LEU A 264 -23.87 5.51 -10.47
C LEU A 264 -24.80 4.45 -11.10
N SER A 265 -25.90 4.87 -11.73
CA SER A 265 -26.85 3.97 -12.39
C SER A 265 -26.28 3.23 -13.61
N ARG A 266 -25.19 3.75 -14.17
CA ARG A 266 -24.49 3.17 -15.33
C ARG A 266 -23.36 2.24 -14.92
N LEU A 267 -22.97 2.26 -13.65
CA LEU A 267 -21.88 1.46 -13.11
C LEU A 267 -22.25 -0.02 -13.15
N LYS A 268 -21.40 -0.85 -13.75
CA LYS A 268 -21.56 -2.31 -13.83
C LYS A 268 -20.22 -2.99 -13.59
N ILE A 269 -20.24 -4.11 -12.87
CA ILE A 269 -19.09 -5.01 -12.80
C ILE A 269 -18.95 -5.73 -14.15
N ASP A 270 -17.72 -5.97 -14.58
CA ASP A 270 -17.42 -6.78 -15.75
C ASP A 270 -17.93 -8.23 -15.57
N GLU A 271 -18.87 -8.69 -16.40
CA GLU A 271 -19.41 -10.06 -16.32
C GLU A 271 -18.44 -11.14 -16.84
N THR A 272 -17.20 -10.76 -17.18
CA THR A 272 -16.30 -11.53 -18.04
C THR A 272 -15.62 -12.75 -17.39
N ALA A 273 -15.75 -13.00 -16.09
CA ALA A 273 -14.96 -14.06 -15.42
C ALA A 273 -15.68 -15.36 -15.07
N ASN A 274 -16.96 -15.54 -15.38
CA ASN A 274 -17.62 -16.85 -15.16
C ASN A 274 -17.14 -17.97 -16.11
N LEU A 275 -16.07 -17.75 -16.88
CA LEU A 275 -15.47 -18.74 -17.78
C LEU A 275 -14.24 -19.46 -17.19
N GLU A 276 -13.68 -19.02 -16.05
CA GLU A 276 -12.44 -19.60 -15.50
C GLU A 276 -12.63 -20.59 -14.34
N GLU A 277 -13.82 -20.74 -13.76
CA GLU A 277 -14.08 -21.77 -12.73
C GLU A 277 -14.03 -23.22 -13.25
N ASN A 278 -13.85 -23.44 -14.56
CA ASN A 278 -13.63 -24.77 -15.14
C ASN A 278 -12.15 -25.12 -15.42
N PHE A 279 -11.19 -24.26 -15.07
CA PHE A 279 -9.78 -24.49 -15.44
C PHE A 279 -8.93 -25.20 -14.37
N THR A 280 -9.49 -25.55 -13.20
CA THR A 280 -8.75 -26.18 -12.10
C THR A 280 -8.62 -27.71 -12.18
N ASP A 281 -9.28 -28.39 -13.13
CA ASP A 281 -9.26 -29.87 -13.21
C ASP A 281 -8.31 -30.49 -14.27
N SER A 282 -7.54 -29.68 -15.01
CA SER A 282 -6.75 -30.19 -16.16
C SER A 282 -5.23 -30.26 -15.98
N PHE A 283 -4.66 -29.90 -14.82
CA PHE A 283 -3.22 -30.10 -14.56
C PHE A 283 -2.93 -31.49 -13.95
N SER A 284 -3.27 -32.54 -14.68
CA SER A 284 -2.74 -33.88 -14.43
C SER A 284 -1.35 -34.01 -15.08
N LEU A 285 -0.33 -33.99 -14.22
CA LEU A 285 1.04 -34.53 -14.37
C LEU A 285 1.44 -35.03 -15.77
N VAL A 286 1.94 -34.14 -16.64
CA VAL A 286 2.88 -34.53 -17.70
C VAL A 286 4.27 -34.60 -17.08
N LYS A 287 4.75 -35.81 -16.78
CA LYS A 287 6.14 -36.07 -16.38
C LYS A 287 7.09 -35.55 -17.47
N PRO A 288 8.04 -34.66 -17.17
CA PRO A 288 9.02 -34.22 -18.15
C PRO A 288 9.97 -35.37 -18.49
N LYS A 289 10.11 -35.62 -19.79
CA LYS A 289 11.03 -36.60 -20.37
C LYS A 289 12.42 -35.99 -20.34
N LEU A 290 13.30 -36.50 -19.47
CA LEU A 290 14.69 -36.06 -19.39
C LEU A 290 15.41 -36.21 -20.75
N PRO A 291 16.26 -35.26 -21.16
CA PRO A 291 17.13 -35.39 -22.32
C PRO A 291 18.19 -36.47 -22.07
N LYS A 292 18.51 -37.23 -23.12
CA LYS A 292 19.57 -38.24 -23.12
C LYS A 292 20.92 -37.53 -23.12
N GLU A 293 21.71 -37.70 -22.08
CA GLU A 293 23.14 -37.37 -22.07
C GLU A 293 23.94 -38.44 -22.81
N ASP A 294 24.88 -37.95 -23.62
CA ASP A 294 25.87 -38.73 -24.35
C ASP A 294 26.89 -39.40 -23.42
N SER A 295 27.30 -40.56 -23.86
CA SER A 295 28.26 -41.52 -23.32
C SER A 295 29.52 -40.93 -22.66
N PHE A 296 29.74 -41.30 -21.39
CA PHE A 296 31.09 -41.54 -20.86
C PHE A 296 31.27 -43.04 -20.60
N GLU A 297 32.25 -43.64 -21.28
CA GLU A 297 32.70 -45.01 -21.04
C GLU A 297 33.28 -45.15 -19.63
N GLN A 298 32.64 -45.96 -18.78
CA GLN A 298 33.32 -46.60 -17.66
C GLN A 298 32.98 -48.10 -17.60
N LYS A 299 34.05 -48.88 -17.54
CA LYS A 299 34.11 -50.34 -17.44
C LYS A 299 33.26 -50.87 -16.26
N PRO A 300 32.54 -52.00 -16.42
CA PRO A 300 31.59 -52.48 -15.41
C PRO A 300 32.29 -53.24 -14.27
N LEU A 301 31.94 -52.90 -13.02
CA LEU A 301 32.02 -53.84 -11.91
C LEU A 301 30.71 -54.64 -11.84
N ARG A 302 30.84 -55.97 -11.97
CA ARG A 302 29.76 -56.93 -11.76
C ARG A 302 29.34 -56.95 -10.28
N VAL A 303 28.08 -56.67 -9.99
CA VAL A 303 27.38 -57.23 -8.84
C VAL A 303 26.09 -57.86 -9.36
N LYS A 304 25.95 -59.18 -9.15
CA LYS A 304 24.75 -59.95 -9.46
C LYS A 304 23.72 -59.69 -8.36
N VAL A 305 22.55 -59.19 -8.71
CA VAL A 305 21.34 -59.36 -7.89
C VAL A 305 20.22 -59.86 -8.80
N GLN A 306 19.47 -60.79 -8.26
CA GLN A 306 18.68 -61.81 -8.94
C GLN A 306 17.24 -61.32 -9.12
N ASP A 307 16.77 -61.30 -10.36
CA ASP A 307 15.40 -61.01 -10.73
C ASP A 307 14.44 -62.07 -10.17
N LYS A 308 13.35 -61.61 -9.54
CA LYS A 308 12.13 -62.38 -9.37
C LYS A 308 10.94 -61.45 -9.67
N PRO A 309 10.16 -61.70 -10.74
CA PRO A 309 9.01 -60.87 -11.06
C PRO A 309 7.84 -61.24 -10.15
N LEU A 310 7.15 -60.24 -9.61
CA LEU A 310 5.85 -60.42 -8.97
C LEU A 310 4.77 -59.73 -9.82
N GLU A 311 3.78 -60.54 -10.16
CA GLU A 311 2.62 -60.24 -10.97
C GLU A 311 1.67 -59.29 -10.23
N LEU A 312 1.10 -58.36 -11.00
CA LEU A 312 -0.01 -57.50 -10.62
C LEU A 312 -1.28 -58.36 -10.54
N ILE A 313 -1.86 -58.45 -9.34
CA ILE A 313 -3.21 -58.94 -9.11
C ILE A 313 -4.11 -57.71 -9.03
N SER A 314 -5.00 -57.58 -10.01
CA SER A 314 -6.25 -56.84 -9.93
C SER A 314 -7.23 -57.59 -9.02
N ASP A 315 -7.99 -56.89 -8.19
CA ASP A 315 -9.40 -57.20 -7.93
C ASP A 315 -10.09 -56.07 -7.15
N ASP A 316 -11.29 -55.74 -7.63
CA ASP A 316 -12.31 -54.91 -7.00
C ASP A 316 -12.78 -55.50 -5.66
N ILE A 317 -12.86 -54.68 -4.61
CA ILE A 317 -13.72 -54.95 -3.43
C ILE A 317 -14.40 -53.64 -2.97
N VAL A 318 -15.73 -53.76 -2.86
CA VAL A 318 -16.71 -52.80 -2.35
C VAL A 318 -16.75 -52.79 -0.82
N SER A 319 -17.25 -51.67 -0.25
CA SER A 319 -17.81 -51.47 1.11
C SER A 319 -16.92 -50.90 2.21
N GLU A 320 -17.16 -49.61 2.49
CA GLU A 320 -17.69 -49.07 3.75
C GLU A 320 -17.20 -49.71 5.08
N SER A 321 -16.31 -49.01 5.79
CA SER A 321 -16.17 -49.12 7.25
C SER A 321 -15.50 -47.88 7.84
N THR A 322 -16.33 -47.02 8.44
CA THR A 322 -16.11 -46.34 9.73
C THR A 322 -14.67 -46.15 10.23
N MET A 323 -14.17 -44.91 10.14
CA MET A 323 -13.27 -44.33 11.15
C MET A 323 -13.81 -42.97 11.60
N VAL A 324 -14.88 -43.04 12.39
CA VAL A 324 -15.29 -42.00 13.33
C VAL A 324 -15.00 -42.59 14.69
N ASP A 325 -13.87 -42.22 15.29
CA ASP A 325 -13.65 -42.19 16.74
C ASP A 325 -12.20 -41.78 17.03
N ASN A 326 -11.97 -40.46 17.10
CA ASN A 326 -10.91 -39.88 17.94
C ASN A 326 -11.08 -38.38 18.25
N LEU A 327 -12.27 -37.79 18.04
CA LEU A 327 -12.52 -36.36 18.34
C LEU A 327 -13.19 -36.09 19.71
N SER A 328 -13.27 -37.06 20.61
CA SER A 328 -14.15 -36.96 21.80
C SER A 328 -13.47 -36.60 23.13
N SER A 329 -12.29 -35.98 23.14
CA SER A 329 -11.59 -35.65 24.41
C SER A 329 -11.32 -34.16 24.70
N ASN A 330 -11.64 -33.21 23.81
CA ASN A 330 -11.30 -31.79 24.03
C ASN A 330 -12.49 -30.81 24.06
N LYS A 331 -13.67 -31.24 24.53
CA LYS A 331 -14.86 -30.38 24.63
C LYS A 331 -14.77 -29.22 25.64
N ASN A 332 -13.64 -29.06 26.36
CA ASN A 332 -13.40 -27.98 27.33
C ASN A 332 -11.99 -27.35 27.18
N ALA A 333 -11.30 -27.51 26.04
CA ALA A 333 -9.97 -26.94 25.88
C ALA A 333 -10.08 -25.41 25.70
N SER A 334 -9.66 -24.65 26.72
CA SER A 334 -9.49 -23.20 26.66
C SER A 334 -8.01 -22.89 26.85
N ILE A 335 -7.46 -22.05 25.97
CA ILE A 335 -6.09 -21.56 26.14
C ILE A 335 -6.11 -20.44 27.16
N ASP A 336 -5.31 -20.58 28.23
CA ASP A 336 -5.02 -19.48 29.15
C ASP A 336 -3.79 -18.71 28.64
N LEU A 337 -3.91 -17.38 28.57
CA LEU A 337 -2.85 -16.48 28.14
C LEU A 337 -2.29 -15.63 29.30
N LEU A 338 -2.82 -15.77 30.51
CA LEU A 338 -2.41 -14.97 31.67
C LEU A 338 -1.00 -15.29 32.17
N ASP A 339 -0.52 -16.52 31.94
CA ASP A 339 0.79 -17.01 32.39
C ASP A 339 1.91 -16.87 31.34
N VAL A 340 1.55 -16.47 30.12
CA VAL A 340 2.47 -16.35 28.99
C VAL A 340 3.52 -15.28 29.29
N GLN A 341 4.79 -15.70 29.28
CA GLN A 341 5.90 -14.79 29.47
C GLN A 341 6.24 -14.05 28.17
N PRO A 342 6.63 -12.76 28.24
CA PRO A 342 7.10 -12.04 27.07
C PRO A 342 8.32 -12.71 26.44
N GLU A 343 8.28 -12.91 25.13
CA GLU A 343 9.41 -13.42 24.32
C GLU A 343 10.02 -12.24 23.56
N TYR A 344 11.18 -11.78 24.03
CA TYR A 344 11.84 -10.61 23.45
C TYR A 344 12.39 -10.88 22.06
N PHE A 345 12.20 -9.91 21.17
CA PHE A 345 12.88 -9.80 19.90
C PHE A 345 13.25 -8.35 19.61
N ASP A 346 14.25 -8.15 18.76
CA ASP A 346 14.71 -6.83 18.39
C ASP A 346 13.84 -6.26 17.27
N PHE A 347 13.24 -5.09 17.51
CA PHE A 347 12.41 -4.38 16.54
C PHE A 347 12.83 -2.91 16.51
N GLN A 348 13.20 -2.44 15.32
CA GLN A 348 13.72 -1.10 15.09
C GLN A 348 12.71 -0.31 14.25
N ILE A 349 11.95 0.58 14.91
CA ILE A 349 10.86 1.32 14.25
C ILE A 349 11.38 2.29 13.18
N GLU A 350 12.57 2.85 13.39
CA GLU A 350 13.23 3.72 12.42
C GLU A 350 13.64 2.95 11.15
N GLU A 351 14.07 1.70 11.30
CA GLU A 351 14.40 0.82 10.18
C GLU A 351 13.13 0.45 9.41
N ALA A 352 12.06 0.06 10.10
CA ALA A 352 10.76 -0.19 9.49
C ALA A 352 10.24 1.03 8.72
N SER A 353 10.33 2.24 9.29
CA SER A 353 9.96 3.49 8.62
C SER A 353 10.77 3.74 7.34
N LYS A 354 12.08 3.51 7.41
CA LYS A 354 12.98 3.64 6.25
C LYS A 354 12.65 2.63 5.16
N GLU A 355 12.43 1.36 5.52
CA GLU A 355 12.13 0.29 4.57
C GLU A 355 10.76 0.47 3.90
N LEU A 356 9.79 0.98 4.65
CA LEU A 356 8.45 1.28 4.12
C LEU A 356 8.42 2.59 3.32
N ASN A 357 9.48 3.38 3.40
CA ASN A 357 9.53 4.73 2.83
C ASN A 357 8.35 5.60 3.30
N LEU A 358 8.00 5.45 4.58
CA LEU A 358 6.90 6.17 5.23
C LEU A 358 7.43 7.05 6.37
N PRO A 359 6.82 8.22 6.62
CA PRO A 359 7.15 9.02 7.79
C PRO A 359 6.99 8.23 9.09
N LEU A 360 7.94 8.38 10.02
CA LEU A 360 7.96 7.66 11.29
C LEU A 360 6.66 7.82 12.10
N VAL A 361 6.04 9.00 12.03
CA VAL A 361 4.76 9.28 12.70
C VAL A 361 3.65 8.37 12.18
N LEU A 362 3.57 8.17 10.87
CA LEU A 362 2.55 7.32 10.24
C LEU A 362 2.78 5.84 10.58
N VAL A 363 4.03 5.39 10.59
CA VAL A 363 4.36 4.01 11.00
C VAL A 363 3.98 3.78 12.47
N LYS A 364 4.17 4.77 13.35
CA LYS A 364 3.70 4.69 14.74
C LYS A 364 2.18 4.57 14.84
N GLU A 365 1.43 5.27 13.99
CA GLU A 365 -0.03 5.15 13.93
C GLU A 365 -0.45 3.76 13.47
N PHE A 366 0.11 3.26 12.37
CA PHE A 366 -0.21 1.90 11.90
C PHE A 366 0.15 0.81 12.92
N ILE A 367 1.22 1.00 13.70
CA ILE A 367 1.56 0.06 14.78
C ILE A 367 0.53 0.12 15.92
N ARG A 368 -0.03 1.29 16.26
CA ARG A 368 -1.11 1.39 17.24
C ARG A 368 -2.34 0.63 16.77
N ASP A 369 -2.76 0.87 15.54
CA ASP A 369 -3.92 0.19 14.94
C ASP A 369 -3.71 -1.33 14.90
N PHE A 370 -2.48 -1.76 14.58
CA PHE A 370 -2.11 -3.18 14.60
C PHE A 370 -2.16 -3.79 16.01
N ILE A 371 -1.73 -3.06 17.06
CA ILE A 371 -1.81 -3.53 18.45
C ILE A 371 -3.27 -3.78 18.84
N ASP A 372 -4.15 -2.85 18.52
CA ASP A 372 -5.59 -2.99 18.80
C ASP A 372 -6.19 -4.17 18.03
N GLN A 373 -5.84 -4.30 16.75
CA GLN A 373 -6.25 -5.42 15.90
C GLN A 373 -5.80 -6.76 16.48
N VAL A 374 -4.55 -6.87 16.95
CA VAL A 374 -4.03 -8.10 17.55
C VAL A 374 -4.83 -8.51 18.80
N HIS A 375 -5.18 -7.56 19.68
CA HIS A 375 -5.99 -7.85 20.87
C HIS A 375 -7.38 -8.39 20.51
N GLU A 376 -8.04 -7.78 19.53
CA GLU A 376 -9.35 -8.23 19.06
C GLU A 376 -9.26 -9.61 18.42
N GLU A 377 -8.35 -9.79 17.47
CA GLU A 377 -8.29 -11.02 16.69
C GLU A 377 -7.71 -12.19 17.47
N THR A 378 -6.88 -11.95 18.48
CA THR A 378 -6.48 -13.00 19.41
C THR A 378 -7.66 -13.54 20.20
N LYS A 379 -8.60 -12.68 20.65
CA LYS A 379 -9.85 -13.16 21.27
C LYS A 379 -10.64 -14.03 20.30
N ASN A 380 -10.70 -13.65 19.03
CA ASN A 380 -11.36 -14.42 17.99
C ASN A 380 -10.67 -15.77 17.75
N ILE A 381 -9.34 -15.83 17.78
CA ILE A 381 -8.56 -17.08 17.72
C ILE A 381 -8.90 -17.99 18.91
N LEU A 382 -8.96 -17.45 20.12
CA LEU A 382 -9.33 -18.21 21.33
C LEU A 382 -10.75 -18.79 21.23
N ASN A 383 -11.71 -17.99 20.77
CA ASN A 383 -13.09 -18.43 20.57
C ASN A 383 -13.17 -19.53 19.49
N ALA A 384 -12.46 -19.37 18.37
CA ALA A 384 -12.39 -20.36 17.30
C ALA A 384 -11.74 -21.67 17.78
N TYR A 385 -10.71 -21.58 18.63
CA TYR A 385 -10.08 -22.74 19.26
C TYR A 385 -11.05 -23.52 20.14
N GLN A 386 -11.81 -22.84 21.01
CA GLN A 386 -12.84 -23.46 21.85
C GLN A 386 -13.94 -24.14 21.00
N ALA A 387 -14.26 -23.57 19.84
CA ALA A 387 -15.21 -24.14 18.88
C ALA A 387 -14.62 -25.27 18.00
N GLY A 388 -13.31 -25.51 18.05
CA GLY A 388 -12.62 -26.46 17.17
C GLY A 388 -12.54 -26.02 15.71
N GLU A 389 -12.71 -24.73 15.42
CA GLU A 389 -12.75 -24.15 14.07
C GLU A 389 -11.35 -23.85 13.53
N ILE A 390 -10.58 -24.90 13.20
CA ILE A 390 -9.18 -24.73 12.76
C ILE A 390 -9.03 -23.82 11.54
N LEU A 391 -9.92 -23.95 10.54
CA LEU A 391 -9.88 -23.10 9.34
C LEU A 391 -10.07 -21.62 9.68
N ARG A 392 -10.88 -21.31 10.69
CA ARG A 392 -11.06 -19.93 11.16
C ARG A 392 -9.80 -19.40 11.82
N ILE A 393 -9.15 -20.21 12.64
CA ILE A 393 -7.86 -19.87 13.26
C ILE A 393 -6.81 -19.58 12.18
N GLN A 394 -6.73 -20.41 11.13
CA GLN A 394 -5.82 -20.21 10.01
C GLN A 394 -6.09 -18.90 9.27
N LYS A 395 -7.36 -18.56 9.01
CA LYS A 395 -7.77 -17.29 8.37
C LYS A 395 -7.37 -16.07 9.22
N LEU A 396 -7.63 -16.13 10.53
CA LEU A 396 -7.26 -15.06 11.46
C LEU A 396 -5.73 -14.89 11.54
N ALA A 397 -4.99 -16.00 11.62
CA ALA A 397 -3.54 -15.99 11.60
C ALA A 397 -2.97 -15.44 10.29
N HIS A 398 -3.59 -15.76 9.15
CA HIS A 398 -3.22 -15.23 7.84
C HIS A 398 -3.34 -13.71 7.78
N MET A 399 -4.47 -13.16 8.26
CA MET A 399 -4.71 -11.72 8.30
C MET A 399 -3.66 -11.00 9.16
N LEU A 400 -3.47 -11.45 10.42
CA LEU A 400 -2.49 -10.84 11.31
C LEU A 400 -1.05 -10.97 10.78
N LYS A 401 -0.73 -12.08 10.09
CA LYS A 401 0.55 -12.28 9.41
C LYS A 401 0.73 -11.23 8.32
N GLY A 402 -0.31 -10.98 7.50
CA GLY A 402 -0.29 -9.95 6.47
C GLY A 402 0.06 -8.58 7.04
N THR A 403 -0.67 -8.15 8.08
CA THR A 403 -0.45 -6.84 8.72
C THR A 403 0.94 -6.75 9.37
N SER A 404 1.36 -7.76 10.14
CA SER A 404 2.69 -7.76 10.78
C SER A 404 3.84 -7.76 9.78
N SER A 405 3.72 -8.50 8.67
CA SER A 405 4.70 -8.51 7.57
C SER A 405 4.78 -7.15 6.87
N ASN A 406 3.64 -6.51 6.65
CA ASN A 406 3.58 -5.16 6.07
C ASN A 406 4.22 -4.11 6.99
N LEU A 407 4.21 -4.31 8.30
CA LEU A 407 4.86 -3.44 9.28
C LEU A 407 6.29 -3.85 9.64
N ARG A 408 6.86 -4.84 8.93
CA ARG A 408 8.22 -5.37 9.18
C ARG A 408 8.42 -5.95 10.58
N ILE A 409 7.36 -6.45 11.22
CA ILE A 409 7.43 -7.12 12.52
C ILE A 409 7.67 -8.62 12.29
N THR A 410 8.82 -8.93 11.69
CA THR A 410 9.15 -10.25 11.12
C THR A 410 8.95 -11.41 12.10
N PRO A 411 9.41 -11.35 13.37
CA PRO A 411 9.22 -12.46 14.30
C PRO A 411 7.75 -12.80 14.57
N LEU A 412 6.88 -11.79 14.66
CA LEU A 412 5.43 -12.01 14.79
C LEU A 412 4.86 -12.65 13.53
N ALA A 413 5.22 -12.14 12.35
CA ALA A 413 4.77 -12.69 11.07
C ALA A 413 5.17 -14.17 10.91
N GLU A 414 6.37 -14.56 11.35
CA GLU A 414 6.84 -15.95 11.34
C GLU A 414 6.05 -16.85 12.30
N SER A 415 5.79 -16.40 13.53
CA SER A 415 4.97 -17.18 14.48
C SER A 415 3.53 -17.33 13.99
N LEU A 416 2.95 -16.29 13.42
CA LEU A 416 1.62 -16.32 12.81
C LEU A 416 1.58 -17.20 11.56
N TYR A 417 2.65 -17.26 10.78
CA TYR A 417 2.76 -18.21 9.66
C TYR A 417 2.72 -19.66 10.12
N ASN A 418 3.40 -19.99 11.22
CA ASN A 418 3.34 -21.34 11.79
C ASN A 418 1.92 -21.68 12.27
N LEU A 419 1.21 -20.71 12.86
CA LEU A 419 -0.19 -20.88 13.24
C LEU A 419 -1.12 -21.01 12.02
N GLN A 420 -0.87 -20.26 10.94
CA GLN A 420 -1.61 -20.32 9.69
C GLN A 420 -1.52 -21.69 9.02
N LEU A 421 -0.34 -22.32 9.03
CA LEU A 421 -0.12 -23.63 8.39
C LEU A 421 -0.48 -24.82 9.28
N ASN A 422 -0.92 -24.58 10.50
CA ASN A 422 -1.18 -25.65 11.44
C ASN A 422 -2.51 -26.37 11.13
N GLU A 423 -2.44 -27.69 10.93
CA GLU A 423 -3.60 -28.56 10.66
C GLU A 423 -4.02 -29.39 11.89
N ASP A 424 -3.27 -29.34 12.99
CA ASP A 424 -3.55 -30.08 14.22
C ASP A 424 -4.02 -29.14 15.36
N LEU A 425 -5.26 -29.30 15.79
CA LEU A 425 -5.82 -28.49 16.89
C LEU A 425 -4.97 -28.60 18.18
N ASN A 426 -4.29 -29.72 18.43
CA ASN A 426 -3.44 -29.90 19.61
C ASN A 426 -2.17 -29.03 19.59
N GLN A 427 -1.76 -28.57 18.40
CA GLN A 427 -0.60 -27.67 18.24
C GLN A 427 -1.01 -26.19 18.29
N VAL A 428 -2.30 -25.86 18.29
CA VAL A 428 -2.74 -24.46 18.31
C VAL A 428 -2.33 -23.77 19.62
N GLU A 429 -2.56 -24.39 20.77
CA GLU A 429 -2.21 -23.80 22.07
C GLU A 429 -0.74 -23.35 22.16
N PRO A 430 0.26 -24.23 21.92
CA PRO A 430 1.66 -23.82 22.01
C PRO A 430 2.03 -22.74 20.98
N LEU A 431 1.44 -22.77 19.78
CA LEU A 431 1.69 -21.76 18.75
C LEU A 431 1.09 -20.40 19.12
N VAL A 432 -0.14 -20.37 19.63
CA VAL A 432 -0.79 -19.15 20.12
C VAL A 432 -0.01 -18.57 21.30
N LYS A 433 0.44 -19.39 22.26
CA LYS A 433 1.24 -18.93 23.39
C LYS A 433 2.57 -18.33 22.95
N LYS A 434 3.25 -18.93 21.96
CA LYS A 434 4.49 -18.38 21.40
C LYS A 434 4.25 -17.01 20.74
N TYR A 435 3.29 -16.93 19.83
CA TYR A 435 2.91 -15.69 19.16
C TYR A 435 2.53 -14.60 20.18
N TRP A 436 1.74 -14.95 21.19
CA TRP A 436 1.28 -14.02 22.21
C TRP A 436 2.42 -13.51 23.10
N GLY A 437 3.37 -14.38 23.45
CA GLY A 437 4.57 -13.98 24.18
C GLY A 437 5.39 -12.94 23.43
N GLN A 438 5.56 -13.12 22.11
CA GLN A 438 6.22 -12.14 21.25
C GLN A 438 5.42 -10.84 21.18
N PHE A 439 4.10 -10.92 21.05
CA PHE A 439 3.23 -9.75 20.99
C PHE A 439 3.29 -8.91 22.28
N ILE A 440 3.26 -9.54 23.46
CA ILE A 440 3.39 -8.83 24.73
C ILE A 440 4.71 -8.07 24.81
N SER A 441 5.81 -8.68 24.35
CA SER A 441 7.11 -8.01 24.32
C SER A 441 7.09 -6.80 23.38
N PHE A 442 6.53 -6.97 22.18
CA PHE A 442 6.39 -5.93 21.18
C PHE A 442 5.54 -4.75 21.68
N GLU A 443 4.36 -5.03 22.23
CA GLU A 443 3.43 -4.02 22.75
C GLU A 443 4.07 -3.19 23.87
N ARG A 444 4.78 -3.84 24.81
CA ARG A 444 5.50 -3.15 25.89
C ARG A 444 6.59 -2.23 25.35
N PHE A 445 7.37 -2.72 24.39
CA PHE A 445 8.38 -1.90 23.71
C PHE A 445 7.72 -0.68 23.07
N MET A 446 6.68 -0.89 22.27
CA MET A 446 5.98 0.18 21.56
C MET A 446 5.32 1.18 22.51
N SER A 447 4.73 0.73 23.62
CA SER A 447 4.15 1.63 24.63
C SER A 447 5.20 2.60 25.19
N SER A 448 6.44 2.16 25.39
CA SER A 448 7.53 3.04 25.84
C SER A 448 7.92 4.07 24.76
N VAL A 449 7.98 3.64 23.50
CA VAL A 449 8.37 4.48 22.35
C VAL A 449 7.28 5.50 21.99
N LEU A 450 6.01 5.10 22.08
CA LEU A 450 4.87 5.94 21.73
C LEU A 450 4.62 7.04 22.76
N ASN A 451 4.89 6.78 24.04
CA ASN A 451 4.71 7.75 25.12
C ASN A 451 5.83 8.81 25.16
N GLN A 452 7.04 8.52 24.67
CA GLN A 452 8.16 9.47 24.64
C GLN A 452 8.02 10.58 23.57
N GLY A 453 7.03 10.49 22.67
CA GLY A 453 6.84 11.46 21.58
C GLY A 453 5.93 12.66 21.90
N GLY A 454 5.31 12.71 23.07
CA GLY A 454 4.29 13.72 23.43
C GLY A 454 4.78 14.94 24.19
N GLU A 455 6.06 15.03 24.55
CA GLU A 455 6.61 16.11 25.41
C GLU A 455 7.55 17.09 24.67
N LYS A 456 7.33 17.37 23.38
CA LYS A 456 8.14 18.38 22.66
C LYS A 456 7.35 19.54 22.10
#